data_AF-F0T1D3-F1
#
_entry.id   AF-F0T1D3-F1
#
_cell.length_a   1.000
_cell.length_b   1.000
_cell.length_c   1.000
_cell.angle_alpha   90.00
_cell.angle_beta   90.00
_cell.angle_gamma   90.00
#
_symmetry.space_group_name_H-M   'P 1'
#
loop_
_entity.id
_entity.type
_entity.pdbx_description
1 polymer ?
#
loop_
_entity_poly.entity_id
_entity_poly.type
_entity_poly.pdbx_seq_one_letter_code
_entity_poly.pdbx_strand_id
1 'polypeptide(L)'
;MFSIMIGIMAVAILLIVIYFIQPYSPLKSDFQQTSAWMIAETQSETGVFSQADIAELPPPVQKCFFRCGYLGTPKMSWMKTVFEKDIPFSTGLNKNTLKIDYMQYNLVKIPNRIAFIDSSIYGVPFQGFDSFLQGSGSMRGVIAKTFTLLFF
;
A
#
# COMPACT_ATOMS: atom_id res chain seq x y z
N MET A 1 -24.95 -27.66 31.85
CA MET A 1 -24.00 -26.53 31.93
C MET A 1 -22.81 -26.70 30.99
N PHE A 2 -22.07 -27.81 31.05
CA PHE A 2 -20.90 -28.05 30.20
C PHE A 2 -21.20 -28.00 28.68
N SER A 3 -22.28 -28.65 28.23
CA SER A 3 -22.69 -28.62 26.82
C SER A 3 -23.13 -27.23 26.33
N ILE A 4 -23.69 -26.41 27.22
CA ILE A 4 -24.08 -25.02 26.90
C ILE A 4 -22.82 -24.17 26.75
N MET A 5 -21.84 -24.34 27.64
CA MET A 5 -20.56 -23.63 27.57
C MET A 5 -19.77 -23.96 26.30
N ILE A 6 -19.75 -25.24 25.89
CA ILE A 6 -19.16 -25.67 24.62
C ILE A 6 -19.88 -25.03 23.43
N GLY A 7 -21.22 -25.01 23.46
CA GLY A 7 -22.02 -24.38 22.40
C GLY A 7 -21.70 -22.89 22.24
N ILE A 8 -21.62 -22.16 23.35
CA ILE A 8 -21.26 -20.73 23.33
C ILE A 8 -19.85 -20.52 22.77
N MET A 9 -18.89 -21.34 23.19
CA MET A 9 -17.51 -21.25 22.71
C MET A 9 -17.39 -21.52 21.21
N ALA A 10 -18.11 -22.53 20.70
CA ALA A 10 -18.13 -22.84 19.27
C ALA A 10 -18.72 -21.69 18.44
N VAL A 11 -19.81 -21.07 18.91
CA VAL A 11 -20.41 -19.89 18.26
C VAL A 11 -19.45 -18.71 18.28
N ALA A 12 -18.79 -18.45 19.39
CA ALA A 12 -17.80 -17.37 19.50
C ALA A 12 -16.65 -17.55 18.51
N ILE A 13 -16.10 -18.77 18.39
CA ILE A 13 -15.04 -19.09 17.44
C ILE A 13 -15.52 -18.89 15.99
N LEU A 14 -16.73 -19.33 15.66
CA LEU A 14 -17.31 -19.14 14.33
C LEU A 14 -17.40 -17.65 13.97
N LEU A 15 -17.88 -16.81 14.88
CA LEU A 15 -17.99 -15.36 14.67
C LEU A 15 -16.61 -14.71 14.46
N ILE A 16 -15.60 -15.13 15.22
CA ILE A 16 -14.21 -14.64 15.06
C ILE A 16 -13.66 -15.01 13.68
N VAL A 17 -13.87 -16.25 13.23
CA VAL A 17 -13.40 -16.72 11.92
C VAL A 17 -14.07 -15.94 10.79
N ILE A 18 -15.39 -15.74 10.87
CA ILE A 18 -16.14 -14.94 9.88
C ILE A 18 -15.59 -13.50 9.82
N TYR A 19 -15.35 -12.90 10.98
CA TYR A 19 -14.79 -11.55 11.10
C TYR A 19 -13.39 -11.44 10.45
N PHE A 20 -12.54 -12.45 10.61
CA PHE A 20 -11.21 -12.47 10.02
C PHE A 20 -11.23 -12.69 8.50
N ILE A 21 -12.16 -13.50 7.97
CA ILE A 21 -12.27 -13.76 6.52
C ILE A 21 -12.89 -12.57 5.77
N GLN A 22 -13.71 -11.75 6.43
CA GLN A 22 -14.38 -10.63 5.78
C GLN A 22 -13.38 -9.67 5.10
N PRO A 23 -13.53 -9.32 3.81
CA PRO A 23 -12.54 -8.50 3.08
C PRO A 23 -12.51 -7.02 3.51
N TYR A 24 -13.52 -6.57 4.25
CA TYR A 24 -13.63 -5.19 4.72
C TYR A 24 -12.70 -4.93 5.90
N SER A 25 -12.01 -3.78 5.85
CA SER A 25 -11.24 -3.20 6.94
C SER A 25 -11.40 -1.67 6.92
N PRO A 26 -11.59 -1.01 8.08
CA PRO A 26 -11.59 0.45 8.17
C PRO A 26 -10.32 1.07 7.60
N LEU A 27 -9.13 0.51 7.88
CA LEU A 27 -7.86 1.07 7.42
C LEU A 27 -7.72 0.99 5.89
N LYS A 28 -8.27 -0.06 5.27
CA LYS A 28 -8.32 -0.19 3.80
C LYS A 28 -9.25 0.85 3.18
N SER A 29 -10.37 1.14 3.83
CA SER A 29 -11.30 2.20 3.42
C SER A 29 -10.62 3.57 3.46
N ASP A 30 -9.91 3.89 4.53
CA ASP A 30 -9.15 5.14 4.66
C ASP A 30 -8.12 5.30 3.55
N PHE A 31 -7.38 4.22 3.25
CA PHE A 31 -6.42 4.21 2.15
C PHE A 31 -7.09 4.46 0.79
N GLN A 32 -8.20 3.79 0.52
CA GLN A 32 -8.95 3.96 -0.74
C GLN A 32 -9.46 5.40 -0.88
N GLN A 33 -10.05 5.97 0.17
CA GLN A 33 -10.51 7.35 0.19
C GLN A 33 -9.36 8.34 -0.04
N THR A 34 -8.23 8.13 0.64
CA THR A 34 -7.03 8.98 0.49
C THR A 34 -6.48 8.91 -0.93
N SER A 35 -6.41 7.71 -1.52
CA SER A 35 -5.95 7.53 -2.90
C SER A 35 -6.87 8.23 -3.91
N ALA A 36 -8.19 8.13 -3.72
CA ALA A 36 -9.18 8.75 -4.59
C ALA A 36 -9.09 10.27 -4.52
N TRP A 37 -8.96 10.83 -3.31
CA TRP A 37 -8.76 12.27 -3.10
C TRP A 37 -7.50 12.77 -3.80
N MET A 38 -6.36 12.09 -3.60
CA MET A 38 -5.10 12.48 -4.25
C MET A 38 -5.17 12.45 -5.77
N ILE A 39 -5.78 11.41 -6.35
CA ILE A 39 -5.94 11.31 -7.80
C ILE A 39 -6.85 12.43 -8.32
N ALA A 40 -7.94 12.75 -7.61
CA ALA A 40 -8.86 13.81 -8.00
C ALA A 40 -8.22 15.20 -7.93
N GLU A 41 -7.33 15.44 -6.97
CA GLU A 41 -6.61 16.72 -6.83
C GLU A 41 -5.43 16.82 -7.80
N THR A 42 -4.96 15.69 -8.34
CA THR A 42 -3.85 15.68 -9.30
C THR A 42 -4.29 16.30 -10.61
N GLN A 43 -3.67 17.43 -10.97
CA GLN A 43 -3.76 17.96 -12.32
C GLN A 43 -3.03 17.02 -13.29
N SER A 44 -3.68 16.71 -14.41
CA SER A 44 -3.04 15.96 -15.48
C SER A 44 -1.82 16.71 -15.98
N GLU A 45 -0.68 16.03 -15.97
CA GLU A 45 0.55 16.49 -16.61
C GLU A 45 0.32 16.53 -18.12
N THR A 46 0.63 17.67 -18.72
CA THR A 46 0.48 17.87 -20.16
C THR A 46 1.83 17.77 -20.86
N GLY A 47 1.82 17.23 -22.07
CA GLY A 47 3.00 17.15 -22.92
C GLY A 47 3.69 15.80 -22.85
N VAL A 48 4.87 15.74 -23.49
CA VAL A 48 5.65 14.53 -23.67
C VAL A 48 7.05 14.73 -23.12
N PHE A 49 7.75 13.65 -22.78
CA PHE A 49 9.17 13.73 -22.43
C PHE A 49 10.01 14.13 -23.64
N SER A 50 10.79 15.18 -23.47
CA SER A 50 11.69 15.74 -24.48
C SER A 50 13.15 15.61 -24.05
N GLN A 51 14.07 15.83 -24.99
CA GLN A 51 15.50 15.86 -24.71
C GLN A 51 15.87 16.96 -23.70
N ALA A 52 15.14 18.08 -23.72
CA ALA A 52 15.36 19.20 -22.81
C ALA A 52 15.01 18.82 -21.36
N ASP A 53 13.96 18.02 -21.15
CA ASP A 53 13.54 17.58 -19.81
C ASP A 53 14.61 16.73 -19.08
N ILE A 54 15.48 16.05 -19.85
CA ILE A 54 16.50 15.17 -19.29
C ILE A 54 17.91 15.77 -19.31
N ALA A 55 18.11 16.93 -19.95
CA ALA A 55 19.43 17.50 -20.19
C ALA A 55 20.23 17.76 -18.90
N GLU A 56 19.53 18.16 -17.83
CA GLU A 56 20.12 18.46 -16.52
C GLU A 56 20.20 17.25 -15.58
N LEU A 57 19.59 16.12 -15.96
CA LEU A 57 19.59 14.91 -15.11
C LEU A 57 20.96 14.22 -15.15
N PRO A 58 21.35 13.47 -14.10
CA PRO A 58 22.59 12.71 -14.12
C PRO A 58 22.68 11.75 -15.32
N PRO A 59 23.87 11.51 -15.90
CA PRO A 59 24.02 10.66 -17.10
C PRO A 59 23.37 9.27 -17.01
N PRO A 60 23.37 8.56 -15.86
CA PRO A 60 22.66 7.29 -15.73
C PRO A 60 21.14 7.41 -15.90
N VAL A 61 20.55 8.50 -15.42
CA VAL A 61 19.10 8.76 -15.52
C VAL A 61 18.75 9.09 -16.96
N GLN A 62 19.53 9.93 -17.64
CA GLN A 62 19.35 10.21 -19.07
C GLN A 62 19.34 8.91 -19.90
N LYS A 63 20.32 8.04 -19.69
CA LYS A 63 20.41 6.73 -20.37
C LYS A 63 19.19 5.84 -20.09
N CYS A 64 18.60 5.93 -18.89
CA CYS A 64 17.37 5.20 -18.57
C CYS A 64 16.21 5.68 -19.45
N PHE A 65 16.01 7.00 -19.59
CA PHE A 65 14.97 7.56 -20.46
C PHE A 65 15.11 7.10 -21.91
N PHE A 66 16.34 7.07 -22.44
CA PHE A 66 16.62 6.56 -23.78
C PHE A 66 16.36 5.06 -23.91
N ARG A 67 16.94 4.26 -23.01
CA ARG A 67 16.91 2.79 -23.11
C ARG A 67 15.52 2.21 -22.88
N CYS A 68 14.74 2.85 -22.02
CA CYS A 68 13.35 2.46 -21.75
C CYS A 68 12.35 3.07 -22.75
N GLY A 69 12.79 3.92 -23.68
CA GLY A 69 11.93 4.50 -24.72
C GLY A 69 10.94 5.53 -24.20
N TYR A 70 11.29 6.29 -23.16
CA TYR A 70 10.37 7.28 -22.57
C TYR A 70 10.26 8.57 -23.39
N LEU A 71 11.25 8.90 -24.22
CA LEU A 71 11.20 10.11 -25.06
C LEU A 71 10.01 10.06 -26.03
N GLY A 72 9.25 11.15 -26.11
CA GLY A 72 8.03 11.25 -26.90
C GLY A 72 6.79 10.62 -26.27
N THR A 73 6.92 9.94 -25.12
CA THR A 73 5.77 9.41 -24.39
C THR A 73 5.12 10.49 -23.52
N PRO A 74 3.80 10.43 -23.27
CA PRO A 74 3.12 11.37 -22.39
C PRO A 74 3.69 11.37 -20.98
N LYS A 75 3.77 12.56 -20.37
CA LYS A 75 4.16 12.67 -18.95
C LYS A 75 3.07 12.04 -18.06
N MET A 76 3.49 11.30 -17.06
CA MET A 76 2.60 10.64 -16.08
C MET A 76 2.41 11.55 -14.87
N SER A 77 1.20 11.61 -14.33
CA SER A 77 0.88 12.45 -13.16
C SER A 77 0.89 11.67 -11.84
N TRP A 78 0.63 10.37 -11.94
CA TRP A 78 0.67 9.43 -10.82
C TRP A 78 0.97 8.02 -11.32
N MET A 79 1.33 7.14 -10.40
CA MET A 79 1.51 5.71 -10.65
C MET A 79 0.76 4.91 -9.59
N LYS A 80 0.27 3.73 -9.97
CA LYS A 80 -0.22 2.70 -9.04
C LYS A 80 0.56 1.42 -9.26
N THR A 81 0.99 0.82 -8.16
CA THR A 81 1.62 -0.50 -8.15
C THR A 81 0.84 -1.40 -7.24
N VAL A 82 0.58 -2.62 -7.70
CA VAL A 82 -0.13 -3.64 -6.93
C VAL A 82 0.66 -4.94 -6.98
N PHE A 83 0.92 -5.48 -5.81
CA PHE A 83 1.52 -6.78 -5.56
C PHE A 83 0.47 -7.59 -4.80
N GLU A 84 -0.09 -8.59 -5.46
CA GLU A 84 -1.18 -9.40 -4.89
C GLU A 84 -0.72 -10.85 -4.71
N LYS A 85 -1.42 -11.55 -3.81
CA LYS A 85 -1.28 -12.98 -3.52
C LYS A 85 -0.02 -13.32 -2.74
N ASP A 86 0.04 -12.85 -1.49
CA ASP A 86 0.97 -13.35 -0.47
C ASP A 86 2.44 -13.27 -0.93
N ILE A 87 2.84 -12.12 -1.47
CA ILE A 87 4.17 -11.96 -2.04
C ILE A 87 5.22 -12.03 -0.93
N PRO A 88 6.29 -12.84 -1.10
CA PRO A 88 7.36 -12.96 -0.13
C PRO A 88 8.15 -11.65 -0.01
N PHE A 89 7.92 -10.91 1.07
CA PHE A 89 8.64 -9.71 1.44
C PHE A 89 9.80 -10.01 2.39
N SER A 90 11.02 -9.76 1.93
CA SER A 90 12.22 -9.94 2.76
C SER A 90 12.27 -8.90 3.87
N THR A 91 12.42 -9.36 5.11
CA THR A 91 12.53 -8.49 6.30
C THR A 91 13.98 -8.23 6.73
N GLY A 92 14.95 -8.72 5.93
CA GLY A 92 16.38 -8.55 6.16
C GLY A 92 17.17 -9.86 6.05
N LEU A 93 18.50 -9.75 6.11
CA LEU A 93 19.40 -10.91 6.10
C LEU A 93 19.09 -11.86 7.26
N ASN A 94 18.95 -13.16 6.95
CA ASN A 94 18.68 -14.24 7.92
C ASN A 94 17.38 -14.07 8.74
N LYS A 95 16.41 -13.29 8.25
CA LYS A 95 15.09 -13.17 8.87
C LYS A 95 14.03 -13.86 8.04
N ASN A 96 12.95 -14.28 8.70
CA ASN A 96 11.81 -14.87 8.01
C ASN A 96 11.13 -13.84 7.11
N THR A 97 10.80 -14.29 5.91
CA THR A 97 10.01 -13.54 4.94
C THR A 97 8.57 -13.40 5.41
N LEU A 98 8.00 -12.21 5.28
CA LEU A 98 6.58 -11.97 5.52
C LEU A 98 5.82 -12.09 4.19
N LYS A 99 4.67 -12.74 4.19
CA LYS A 99 3.78 -12.75 3.03
C LYS A 99 2.86 -11.53 3.10
N ILE A 100 2.89 -10.68 2.09
CA ILE A 100 2.08 -9.47 2.05
C ILE A 100 1.40 -9.29 0.69
N ASP A 101 0.22 -8.69 0.72
CA ASP A 101 -0.31 -7.93 -0.40
C ASP A 101 0.05 -6.46 -0.20
N TYR A 102 0.44 -5.79 -1.27
CA TYR A 102 0.92 -4.42 -1.21
C TYR A 102 0.35 -3.59 -2.35
N MET A 103 -0.22 -2.43 -2.00
CA MET A 103 -0.75 -1.48 -2.97
C MET A 103 -0.15 -0.10 -2.70
N GLN A 104 0.42 0.53 -3.72
CA GLN A 104 1.06 1.84 -3.58
C GLN A 104 0.60 2.80 -4.67
N TYR A 105 0.47 4.07 -4.28
CA TYR A 105 0.28 5.20 -5.18
C TYR A 105 1.40 6.22 -4.99
N ASN A 106 1.94 6.72 -6.09
CA ASN A 106 2.89 7.84 -6.12
C ASN A 106 2.35 8.97 -6.99
N LEU A 107 2.49 10.20 -6.56
CA LEU A 107 2.18 11.40 -7.32
C LEU A 107 3.46 12.15 -7.70
N VAL A 108 3.42 12.88 -8.82
CA VAL A 108 4.61 13.53 -9.39
C VAL A 108 4.75 14.99 -8.94
N LYS A 109 3.72 15.83 -9.14
CA LYS A 109 3.79 17.28 -8.93
C LYS A 109 4.12 17.66 -7.48
N ILE A 110 3.40 17.07 -6.54
CA ILE A 110 3.73 17.05 -5.12
C ILE A 110 4.11 15.61 -4.83
N PRO A 111 5.32 15.32 -4.33
CA PRO A 111 5.81 13.95 -4.17
C PRO A 111 5.12 13.25 -2.99
N ASN A 112 3.82 13.00 -3.14
CA ASN A 112 3.02 12.25 -2.21
C ASN A 112 3.13 10.76 -2.53
N ARG A 113 3.29 9.95 -1.49
CA ARG A 113 3.28 8.48 -1.57
C ARG A 113 2.31 7.94 -0.53
N ILE A 114 1.49 6.98 -0.90
CA ILE A 114 0.80 6.13 0.07
C ILE A 114 0.99 4.67 -0.27
N ALA A 115 1.02 3.83 0.75
CA ALA A 115 1.08 2.39 0.61
C ALA A 115 0.17 1.70 1.62
N PHE A 116 -0.51 0.66 1.15
CA PHE A 116 -1.31 -0.24 1.95
C PHE A 116 -0.65 -1.62 1.95
N ILE A 117 -0.50 -2.18 3.14
CA ILE A 117 0.04 -3.51 3.40
C ILE A 117 -1.11 -4.33 3.98
N ASP A 118 -1.39 -5.49 3.41
CA ASP A 118 -2.31 -6.49 3.95
C ASP A 118 -1.55 -7.79 4.16
N SER A 119 -1.68 -8.39 5.33
CA SER A 119 -0.92 -9.59 5.71
C SER A 119 -1.65 -10.35 6.81
N SER A 120 -1.13 -11.51 7.18
CA SER A 120 -1.54 -12.23 8.38
C SER A 120 -0.35 -12.85 9.09
N ILE A 121 -0.40 -12.82 10.43
CA ILE A 121 0.60 -13.45 11.29
C ILE A 121 -0.15 -14.45 12.17
N TYR A 122 0.19 -15.73 12.07
CA TYR A 122 -0.52 -16.83 12.75
C TYR A 122 -2.05 -16.83 12.52
N GLY A 123 -2.49 -16.41 11.32
CA GLY A 123 -3.91 -16.31 10.96
C GLY A 123 -4.62 -15.06 11.49
N VAL A 124 -3.94 -14.20 12.24
CA VAL A 124 -4.48 -12.90 12.67
C VAL A 124 -4.15 -11.85 11.60
N PRO A 125 -5.16 -11.13 11.05
CA PRO A 125 -4.92 -10.07 10.07
C PRO A 125 -4.02 -8.97 10.63
N PHE A 126 -3.05 -8.54 9.84
CA PHE A 126 -2.17 -7.40 10.11
C PHE A 126 -2.18 -6.48 8.91
N GLN A 127 -2.42 -5.19 9.13
CA GLN A 127 -2.53 -4.21 8.06
C GLN A 127 -1.71 -2.97 8.38
N GLY A 128 -1.14 -2.39 7.33
CA GLY A 128 -0.35 -1.16 7.39
C GLY A 128 -0.86 -0.13 6.41
N PHE A 129 -0.89 1.13 6.82
CA PHE A 129 -1.07 2.29 5.97
C PHE A 129 0.11 3.23 6.20
N ASP A 130 1.05 3.22 5.27
CA ASP A 130 2.19 4.14 5.20
C ASP A 130 1.83 5.30 4.29
N SER A 131 2.11 6.53 4.73
CA SER A 131 1.87 7.73 3.94
C SER A 131 3.01 8.71 4.08
N PHE A 132 3.32 9.38 2.97
CA PHE A 132 4.19 10.53 2.91
C PHE A 132 3.43 11.59 2.14
N LEU A 133 2.84 12.54 2.85
CA LEU A 133 1.95 13.56 2.30
C LEU A 133 2.50 14.94 2.66
N GLN A 134 2.63 15.81 1.65
CA GLN A 134 3.07 17.20 1.82
C GLN A 134 4.38 17.34 2.63
N GLY A 135 5.31 16.39 2.47
CA GLY A 135 6.59 16.38 3.16
C GLY A 135 6.58 15.72 4.54
N SER A 136 5.43 15.27 5.05
CA SER A 136 5.33 14.55 6.32
C SER A 136 5.09 13.06 6.10
N GLY A 137 5.93 12.22 6.70
CA GLY A 137 5.71 10.79 6.81
C GLY A 137 4.79 10.44 7.96
N SER A 138 3.96 9.41 7.81
CA SER A 138 3.23 8.76 8.90
C SER A 138 2.96 7.30 8.60
N MET A 139 2.78 6.49 9.66
CA MET A 139 2.49 5.07 9.53
C MET A 139 1.43 4.63 10.53
N ARG A 140 0.38 3.96 10.04
CA ARG A 140 -0.63 3.27 10.85
C ARG A 140 -0.54 1.77 10.68
N GLY A 141 -0.22 1.06 11.75
CA GLY A 141 -0.30 -0.40 11.79
C GLY A 141 -1.48 -0.85 12.65
N VAL A 142 -2.32 -1.77 12.15
CA VAL A 142 -3.42 -2.37 12.91
C VAL A 142 -3.36 -3.89 12.87
N ILE A 143 -3.74 -4.53 13.98
CA ILE A 143 -3.93 -5.98 14.09
C ILE A 143 -5.40 -6.31 14.28
N ALA A 144 -5.82 -7.47 13.78
CA ALA A 144 -7.21 -7.91 13.77
C ALA A 144 -8.17 -6.85 13.19
N LYS A 145 -7.69 -6.04 12.23
CA LYS A 145 -8.41 -4.94 11.57
C LYS A 145 -8.93 -3.82 12.51
N THR A 146 -8.59 -3.86 13.80
CA THR A 146 -9.19 -3.00 14.83
C THR A 146 -8.15 -2.35 15.73
N PHE A 147 -7.20 -3.13 16.25
CA PHE A 147 -6.32 -2.64 17.30
C PHE A 147 -5.08 -2.00 16.70
N THR A 148 -4.88 -0.70 16.94
CA THR A 148 -3.69 0.02 16.50
C THR A 148 -2.46 -0.44 17.28
N LEU A 149 -1.42 -0.86 16.55
CA LEU A 149 -0.13 -1.25 17.12
C LEU A 149 0.89 -0.11 17.06
N LEU A 150 0.89 0.63 15.95
CA LEU A 150 1.85 1.70 15.67
C LEU A 150 1.11 2.86 15.03
N PHE A 151 1.41 4.07 15.52
CA PHE A 151 0.93 5.34 14.98
C PHE A 151 2.03 6.39 15.22
N PHE A 152 2.58 6.96 14.16
CA PHE A 152 3.51 8.09 14.21
C PHE A 152 3.45 8.88 12.91
#